data_AF-A0A9P6EVS3-F1
#
_entry.id   AF-A0A9P6EVS3-F1
#
_cell.length_a   1.000
_cell.length_b   1.000
_cell.length_c   1.000
_cell.angle_alpha   90.00
_cell.angle_beta   90.00
_cell.angle_gamma   90.00
#
_symmetry.space_group_name_H-M   'P 1'
#
loop_
_entity.id
_entity.type
_entity.pdbx_description
1 polymer ?
#
loop_
_entity_poly.entity_id
_entity_poly.type
_entity_poly.pdbx_seq_one_letter_code
_entity_poly.pdbx_strand_id
1 'polypeptide(L)'
;MVAELDENNEFFVNSFTTPNVKYAVSADAQAARLLSCTCPDYVRHKMPCKHMYLVSRIYNSMDISYDGSDMFVRDEGVTDDDINNGGEVDDDESSEDEIPAAWRVI
;
A
#
# COMPACT_ATOMS: atom_id res chain seq x y z
N MET A 1 7.30 7.12 -16.63
CA MET A 1 7.44 8.51 -17.08
C MET A 1 6.03 9.06 -17.22
N VAL A 2 5.67 10.08 -16.45
CA VAL A 2 4.32 10.66 -16.47
C VAL A 2 4.31 11.74 -17.54
N ALA A 3 3.33 11.66 -18.44
CA ALA A 3 3.16 12.58 -19.55
C ALA A 3 2.06 13.57 -19.19
N GLU A 4 2.42 14.85 -19.28
CA GLU A 4 1.62 16.02 -19.68
C GLU A 4 0.29 16.28 -18.97
N LEU A 5 0.16 17.48 -18.40
CA LEU A 5 -1.11 18.06 -17.99
C LEU A 5 -1.91 18.37 -19.27
N ASP A 6 -2.95 17.60 -19.55
CA ASP A 6 -3.87 17.84 -20.66
C ASP A 6 -4.79 19.05 -20.36
N GLU A 7 -5.55 19.54 -21.34
CA GLU A 7 -6.45 20.71 -21.23
C GLU A 7 -7.53 20.53 -20.12
N ASN A 8 -7.70 19.28 -19.68
CA ASN A 8 -8.64 18.83 -18.65
C ASN A 8 -7.98 18.62 -17.27
N ASN A 9 -6.70 18.99 -17.07
CA ASN A 9 -5.92 18.76 -15.85
C ASN A 9 -5.90 17.29 -15.38
N GLU A 10 -5.75 16.35 -16.32
CA GLU A 10 -5.71 14.93 -16.01
C GLU A 10 -4.30 14.36 -16.20
N PHE A 11 -3.87 13.50 -15.26
CA PHE A 11 -2.61 12.77 -15.35
C PHE A 11 -2.87 11.30 -15.67
N PHE A 12 -2.19 10.76 -16.68
CA PHE A 12 -2.28 9.33 -17.00
C PHE A 12 -1.19 8.52 -16.30
N VAL A 13 -1.61 7.59 -15.44
CA VAL A 13 -0.74 6.69 -14.69
C VAL A 13 -0.96 5.26 -15.14
N ASN A 14 0.11 4.54 -15.45
CA ASN A 14 0.02 3.12 -15.79
C ASN A 14 -0.41 2.30 -14.57
N SER A 15 -1.19 1.25 -14.80
CA SER A 15 -1.50 0.25 -13.79
C SER A 15 -0.23 -0.45 -13.30
N PHE A 16 -0.17 -0.73 -12.00
CA PHE A 16 0.94 -1.46 -11.39
C PHE A 16 0.81 -2.99 -11.53
N THR A 17 -0.39 -3.49 -11.84
CA THR A 17 -0.70 -4.93 -11.87
C THR A 17 -1.05 -5.45 -13.25
N THR A 18 -1.58 -4.59 -14.12
CA THR A 18 -2.05 -4.97 -15.46
C THR A 18 -1.31 -4.20 -16.55
N PRO A 19 -0.51 -4.88 -17.40
CA PRO A 19 0.16 -4.20 -18.49
C PRO A 19 -0.87 -3.62 -19.47
N ASN A 20 -0.52 -2.50 -20.11
CA ASN A 20 -1.37 -1.76 -21.07
C ASN A 20 -2.65 -1.12 -20.50
N VAL A 21 -2.88 -1.17 -19.19
CA VAL A 21 -3.97 -0.42 -18.54
C VAL A 21 -3.41 0.89 -17.99
N LYS A 22 -4.13 1.99 -18.21
CA LYS A 22 -3.81 3.30 -17.65
C LYS A 22 -5.04 3.86 -16.94
N TYR A 23 -4.79 4.62 -15.89
CA TYR A 23 -5.79 5.32 -15.10
C TYR A 23 -5.55 6.82 -15.20
N ALA A 24 -6.64 7.58 -15.25
CA ALA A 24 -6.61 9.03 -15.22
C ALA A 24 -6.73 9.50 -13.76
N VAL A 25 -5.92 10.48 -13.39
CA VAL A 25 -5.98 11.19 -12.11
C VAL A 25 -6.36 12.63 -12.42
N SER A 26 -7.57 13.04 -12.03
CA SER A 26 -8.05 14.40 -12.27
C SER A 26 -7.54 15.33 -11.18
N ALA A 27 -7.08 16.51 -11.57
CA ALA A 27 -6.53 17.52 -10.69
C ALA A 27 -7.21 18.89 -10.88
N ASP A 28 -7.27 19.65 -9.80
CA ASP A 28 -7.59 21.06 -9.84
C ASP A 28 -6.29 21.87 -9.97
N ALA A 29 -6.02 22.43 -11.14
CA ALA A 29 -4.80 23.23 -11.35
C ALA A 29 -4.81 24.55 -10.57
N GLN A 30 -5.98 25.09 -10.21
CA GLN A 30 -6.09 26.35 -9.47
C GLN A 30 -5.66 26.17 -8.01
N ALA A 31 -6.17 25.15 -7.34
CA ALA A 31 -5.80 24.81 -5.97
C ALA A 31 -4.59 23.87 -5.88
N ALA A 32 -4.04 23.45 -7.03
CA ALA A 32 -2.96 22.47 -7.15
C ALA A 32 -3.25 21.19 -6.35
N ARG A 33 -4.47 20.65 -6.49
CA ARG A 33 -4.96 19.50 -5.70
C ARG A 33 -5.42 18.35 -6.58
N LEU A 34 -5.06 17.14 -6.22
CA LEU A 34 -5.58 15.91 -6.83
C LEU A 34 -6.96 15.63 -6.25
N LEU A 35 -7.94 15.47 -7.13
CA LEU A 35 -9.35 15.32 -6.77
C LEU A 35 -9.78 13.85 -6.77
N SER A 36 -9.47 13.14 -7.86
CA SER A 36 -9.98 11.78 -8.08
C SER A 36 -9.10 10.95 -8.99
N CYS A 37 -9.35 9.63 -9.00
CA CYS A 37 -8.68 8.70 -9.89
C CYS A 37 -9.67 7.67 -10.46
N THR A 38 -9.49 7.25 -11.72
CA THR A 38 -10.32 6.22 -12.36
C THR A 38 -9.93 4.79 -12.01
N CYS A 39 -8.99 4.59 -11.09
CA CYS A 39 -8.55 3.24 -10.70
C CYS A 39 -9.58 2.54 -9.78
N PRO A 40 -9.60 1.20 -9.75
CA PRO A 40 -10.56 0.44 -8.96
C PRO A 40 -10.54 0.77 -7.46
N ASP A 41 -9.36 1.01 -6.90
CA ASP A 41 -9.20 1.34 -5.47
C ASP A 41 -9.91 2.64 -5.10
N TYR A 42 -9.71 3.71 -5.88
CA TYR A 42 -10.39 4.98 -5.64
C TYR A 42 -11.89 4.86 -5.92
N VAL A 43 -12.30 4.14 -6.97
CA VAL A 43 -13.71 3.96 -7.30
C VAL A 43 -14.47 3.27 -6.17
N ARG A 44 -13.88 2.25 -5.54
CA ARG A 44 -14.49 1.46 -4.45
C ARG A 44 -14.46 2.19 -3.10
N HIS A 45 -13.30 2.73 -2.73
CA HIS A 45 -13.08 3.24 -1.37
C HIS A 45 -13.22 4.76 -1.26
N LYS A 46 -13.21 5.49 -2.39
CA LYS A 46 -13.16 6.96 -2.42
C LYS A 46 -12.01 7.58 -1.63
N MET A 47 -11.00 6.77 -1.30
CA MET A 47 -9.77 7.17 -0.62
C MET A 47 -8.66 7.46 -1.64
N PRO A 48 -7.71 8.33 -1.29
CA PRO A 48 -6.55 8.58 -2.15
C PRO A 48 -5.81 7.28 -2.43
N CYS A 49 -5.62 6.99 -3.72
CA CYS A 49 -5.02 5.74 -4.17
C CYS A 49 -3.52 5.91 -4.45
N LYS A 50 -2.83 4.79 -4.64
CA LYS A 50 -1.39 4.77 -4.99
C LYS A 50 -1.05 5.63 -6.20
N HIS A 51 -1.96 5.74 -7.17
CA HIS A 51 -1.75 6.59 -8.35
C HIS A 51 -1.72 8.07 -7.99
N MET A 52 -2.59 8.54 -7.10
CA MET A 52 -2.59 9.95 -6.64
C MET A 52 -1.30 10.26 -5.86
N TYR A 53 -0.86 9.36 -4.98
CA TYR A 53 0.43 9.50 -4.28
C TYR A 53 1.61 9.54 -5.24
N LEU A 54 1.59 8.74 -6.30
CA LEU A 54 2.64 8.78 -7.32
C LEU A 54 2.67 10.13 -8.03
N VAL A 55 1.50 10.66 -8.44
CA VAL A 55 1.41 11.96 -9.11
C VAL A 55 1.91 13.07 -8.18
N SER A 56 1.43 13.14 -6.94
CA SER A 56 1.90 14.13 -5.95
C SER A 56 3.41 14.06 -5.71
N ARG A 57 3.99 12.84 -5.68
CA ARG A 57 5.44 12.67 -5.54
C ARG A 57 6.24 13.16 -6.75
N ILE A 58 5.71 12.97 -7.97
CA ILE A 58 6.38 13.36 -9.21
C ILE A 58 6.23 14.86 -9.46
N TYR A 59 5.04 15.38 -9.21
CA TYR A 59 4.71 16.79 -9.28
C TYR A 59 4.63 17.32 -7.85
N ASN A 60 5.79 17.65 -7.29
CA ASN A 60 5.98 18.17 -5.93
C ASN A 60 5.16 19.44 -5.60
N SER A 61 4.43 19.97 -6.59
CA SER A 61 3.50 21.09 -6.49
C SER A 61 2.04 20.68 -6.32
N MET A 62 1.69 19.39 -6.31
CA MET A 62 0.30 18.93 -6.13
C MET A 62 0.07 18.27 -4.78
N ASP A 63 -0.97 18.74 -4.08
CA ASP A 63 -1.47 18.17 -2.83
C ASP A 63 -2.60 17.15 -3.08
N ILE A 64 -2.78 16.21 -2.16
CA ILE A 64 -3.89 15.24 -2.20
C ILE A 64 -4.99 15.77 -1.29
N SER A 65 -6.16 16.07 -1.87
CA SER A 65 -7.32 16.49 -1.07
C SER A 65 -8.15 15.26 -0.71
N TYR A 66 -8.24 14.94 0.59
CA TYR A 66 -9.10 13.88 1.12
C TYR A 66 -9.82 14.39 2.37
N ASP A 67 -11.15 14.32 2.39
CA ASP A 67 -11.99 14.82 3.49
C ASP A 67 -12.08 13.88 4.70
N GLY A 68 -11.44 12.71 4.65
CA GLY A 68 -11.29 11.88 5.84
C GLY A 68 -12.58 11.30 6.37
N SER A 69 -13.56 10.96 5.51
CA SER A 69 -14.72 10.16 5.90
C SER A 69 -14.29 8.73 6.21
N ASP A 70 -13.80 8.58 7.44
CA ASP A 70 -13.27 7.39 8.06
C ASP A 70 -14.35 6.31 8.15
N MET A 71 -14.40 5.41 7.16
CA MET A 71 -15.16 4.16 7.22
C MET A 71 -14.21 2.99 7.50
N PHE A 72 -13.48 3.03 8.62
CA PHE A 72 -12.99 1.80 9.24
C PHE A 72 -14.17 1.09 9.94
N VAL A 73 -15.06 0.46 9.16
CA VAL A 73 -15.80 -0.68 9.71
C VAL A 73 -14.78 -1.81 9.79
N ARG A 74 -14.15 -1.96 10.95
CA ARG A 74 -13.42 -3.19 11.25
C ARG A 74 -14.49 -4.29 11.24
N ASP A 75 -14.49 -5.12 10.21
CA ASP A 75 -15.19 -6.40 10.26
C ASP A 75 -14.39 -7.30 11.22
N GLU A 76 -14.47 -7.04 12.53
CA GLU A 76 -13.95 -7.94 13.58
C GLU A 76 -14.99 -9.05 13.79
N GLY A 77 -15.06 -9.94 12.81
CA GLY A 77 -16.00 -11.05 12.74
C GLY A 77 -15.36 -12.37 12.33
N VAL A 78 -14.11 -12.63 12.71
CA VAL A 78 -13.54 -13.98 12.73
C VAL A 78 -13.22 -14.30 14.19
N THR A 79 -14.08 -15.09 14.82
CA THR A 79 -13.77 -15.74 16.10
C THR A 79 -12.85 -16.91 15.78
N ASP A 80 -11.54 -16.76 16.02
CA ASP A 80 -10.52 -17.81 15.96
C ASP A 80 -10.68 -18.83 17.13
N ASP A 81 -11.89 -19.29 17.42
CA ASP A 81 -12.18 -20.25 18.49
C ASP A 81 -12.03 -21.73 18.06
N ASP A 82 -11.40 -22.01 16.90
CA ASP A 82 -11.14 -23.39 16.44
C ASP A 82 -9.68 -23.61 15.98
N ILE A 83 -8.68 -23.03 16.66
CA ILE A 83 -7.31 -23.55 16.59
C ILE A 83 -7.09 -24.55 17.74
N ASN A 84 -7.66 -25.75 17.57
CA ASN A 84 -7.24 -26.91 18.34
C ASN A 84 -5.86 -27.36 17.83
N ASN A 85 -4.80 -26.96 18.53
CA ASN A 85 -3.47 -27.54 18.34
C ASN A 85 -2.91 -28.00 19.70
N GLY A 86 -3.64 -28.90 20.36
CA GLY A 86 -3.17 -29.63 21.54
C GLY A 86 -2.20 -30.76 21.17
N GLY A 87 -1.10 -30.42 20.49
CA GLY A 87 0.03 -31.33 20.30
C GLY A 87 0.91 -31.33 21.53
N GLU A 88 0.95 -32.45 22.26
CA GLU A 88 1.90 -32.72 23.33
C GLU A 88 3.34 -32.51 22.83
N VAL A 89 4.05 -31.57 23.46
CA VAL A 89 5.50 -31.40 23.30
C VAL A 89 6.17 -32.09 24.48
N ASP A 90 6.64 -33.31 24.24
CA ASP A 90 7.58 -34.00 25.11
C ASP A 90 8.98 -33.42 24.84
N ASP A 91 9.40 -32.43 25.63
CA ASP A 91 10.78 -31.93 25.63
C ASP A 91 11.67 -32.85 26.49
N ASP A 92 12.12 -33.93 25.87
CA ASP A 92 13.14 -34.85 26.39
C ASP A 92 14.55 -34.22 26.21
N GLU A 93 15.14 -33.90 27.36
CA GLU A 93 16.55 -33.89 27.76
C GLU A 93 17.72 -33.73 26.75
N SER A 94 18.69 -32.94 27.23
CA SER A 94 20.15 -33.11 27.08
C SER A 94 20.82 -32.73 25.75
N SER A 95 21.67 -31.70 25.77
CA SER A 95 23.14 -31.85 25.95
C SER A 95 23.90 -30.58 25.58
N GLU A 96 24.96 -30.33 26.35
CA GLU A 96 25.87 -29.21 26.24
C GLU A 96 26.81 -29.41 25.06
N ASP A 97 26.86 -28.49 24.09
CA ASP A 97 27.91 -28.47 23.07
C ASP A 97 28.62 -27.12 23.03
N GLU A 98 29.87 -27.19 23.45
CA GLU A 98 30.84 -26.11 23.56
C GLU A 98 31.11 -25.44 22.20
N ILE A 99 31.16 -24.11 22.20
CA ILE A 99 31.56 -23.31 21.03
C ILE A 99 33.09 -23.44 20.86
N PRO A 100 33.62 -24.03 19.78
CA PRO A 100 35.07 -24.08 19.58
C PRO A 100 35.60 -22.70 19.19
N ALA A 101 36.65 -22.27 19.89
CA ALA A 101 37.33 -20.98 19.78
C ALA A 101 38.14 -20.81 18.47
N ALA A 102 37.49 -20.85 17.30
CA ALA A 102 38.18 -20.84 16.01
C ALA A 102 38.00 -19.57 15.15
N TRP A 103 37.29 -18.53 15.60
CA TRP A 103 37.05 -17.32 14.78
C TRP A 103 37.81 -16.06 15.23
N ARG A 104 39.05 -16.21 15.69
CA ARG A 104 40.00 -15.09 15.81
C ARG A 104 41.21 -15.29 14.92
N VAL A 105 41.02 -15.06 13.62
CA VAL A 105 42.06 -14.80 12.61
C VAL A 105 41.33 -13.90 11.59
N ILE A 106 41.70 -12.65 11.30
CA ILE A 106 42.96 -11.88 11.37
C ILE A 106 42.59 -10.43 11.73
#